data_AF-A0A2H6KBG5-F1
#
_entry.id   AF-A0A2H6KBG5-F1
#
_cell.length_a   1.000
_cell.length_b   1.000
_cell.length_c   1.000
_cell.angle_alpha   90.00
_cell.angle_beta   90.00
_cell.angle_gamma   90.00
#
_symmetry.space_group_name_H-M   'P 1'
#
loop_
_entity.id
_entity.type
_entity.pdbx_description
1 polymer ?
#
loop_
_entity_poly.entity_id
_entity_poly.type
_entity_poly.pdbx_seq_one_letter_code
_entity_poly.pdbx_strand_id
1 'polypeptide(L)'
;MVYNSLTEAPHNLKEAIDWLIALKGRDADKNLAAMGAALHKFLADKPVGKMKVPALEDVKVITKKFLEKPELKGMWPASELLGRFNKPMDKDYYMLRKIFTRINDSDYKNVVEATDAAAERVKDDVILLVYGCERFLNHMKVPDQYKSAYSPEATWDASCAENPEACAVVLVGIAPMLFTGILSLWDASNPPIFKCRASGVAERLRKVLKAVGYVEPESRNSLGYYKVRKALSNVGYGIWDIVYYFAGFWAFY
;
A
#
# COMPACT_ATOMS: atom_id res chain seq x y z
N MET A 1 -2.75 5.76 18.63
CA MET A 1 -1.40 5.31 18.99
C MET A 1 -0.44 6.06 18.09
N VAL A 2 0.68 6.54 18.62
CA VAL A 2 1.74 7.16 17.80
C VAL A 2 2.90 6.17 17.79
N TYR A 3 3.35 5.76 16.61
CA TYR A 3 4.48 4.85 16.40
C TYR A 3 5.78 5.65 16.55
N ASN A 4 6.77 5.05 17.22
CA ASN A 4 8.08 5.67 17.47
C ASN A 4 9.18 5.06 16.59
N SER A 5 8.89 3.99 15.85
CA SER A 5 9.81 3.34 14.92
C SER A 5 9.14 3.02 13.58
N LEU A 6 9.91 3.10 12.49
CA LEU A 6 9.49 2.64 11.16
C LEU A 6 9.46 1.10 11.03
N THR A 7 9.90 0.36 12.03
CA THR A 7 9.72 -1.10 12.08
C THR A 7 8.36 -1.51 12.65
N GLU A 8 7.61 -0.58 13.24
CA GLU A 8 6.25 -0.81 13.70
C GLU A 8 5.29 -0.72 12.50
N ALA A 9 4.53 -1.79 12.25
CA ALA A 9 3.69 -1.85 11.08
C ALA A 9 2.36 -1.05 11.25
N PRO A 10 1.95 -0.29 10.23
CA PRO A 10 0.67 0.41 10.19
C PRO A 10 -0.52 -0.58 10.13
N HIS A 11 -1.68 -0.14 10.62
CA HIS A 11 -2.90 -0.96 10.72
C HIS A 11 -4.01 -0.52 9.74
N ASN A 12 -3.81 0.56 8.99
CA ASN A 12 -4.72 1.05 7.95
C ASN A 12 -3.99 1.91 6.92
N LEU A 13 -4.69 2.27 5.83
CA LEU A 13 -4.11 3.05 4.73
C LEU A 13 -3.52 4.39 5.18
N LYS A 14 -4.22 5.16 6.03
CA LYS A 14 -3.72 6.45 6.53
C LYS A 14 -2.37 6.26 7.21
N GLU A 15 -2.28 5.28 8.11
CA GLU A 15 -1.03 4.96 8.81
C GLU A 15 0.06 4.48 7.85
N ALA A 16 -0.28 3.69 6.84
CA ALA A 16 0.69 3.25 5.82
C ALA A 16 1.22 4.42 4.97
N ILE A 17 0.39 5.42 4.68
CA ILE A 17 0.81 6.64 4.00
C ILE A 17 1.67 7.51 4.93
N ASP A 18 1.31 7.63 6.21
CA ASP A 18 2.14 8.33 7.20
C ASP A 18 3.52 7.68 7.33
N TRP A 19 3.59 6.34 7.31
CA TRP A 19 4.85 5.59 7.30
C TRP A 19 5.71 5.92 6.07
N LEU A 20 5.11 5.92 4.88
CA LEU A 20 5.80 6.29 3.63
C LEU A 20 6.35 7.71 3.67
N ILE A 21 5.64 8.66 4.28
CA ILE A 21 6.09 10.05 4.40
C ILE A 21 7.21 10.15 5.45
N ALA A 22 7.13 9.40 6.54
CA ALA A 22 8.14 9.38 7.60
C ALA A 22 9.49 8.84 7.08
N LEU A 23 9.50 7.93 6.10
CA LEU A 23 10.74 7.48 5.42
C LEU A 23 11.59 8.63 4.87
N LYS A 24 10.97 9.73 4.43
CA LYS A 24 11.70 10.88 3.88
C LYS A 24 12.68 11.44 4.91
N GLY A 25 12.26 11.54 6.18
CA GLY A 25 13.07 12.15 7.23
C GLY A 25 13.59 13.55 6.83
N ARG A 26 14.84 13.85 7.22
CA ARG A 26 15.52 15.12 6.87
C ARG A 26 16.19 15.10 5.50
N ASP A 27 16.54 13.92 4.99
CA ASP A 27 17.25 13.71 3.75
C ASP A 27 16.50 12.66 2.91
N ALA A 28 15.49 13.13 2.18
CA ALA A 28 14.59 12.27 1.44
C ALA A 28 15.31 11.47 0.36
N ASP A 29 16.24 12.09 -0.37
CA ASP A 29 16.94 11.46 -1.48
C ASP A 29 17.79 10.29 -0.98
N LYS A 30 18.57 10.51 0.08
CA LYS A 30 19.39 9.45 0.70
C LYS A 30 18.53 8.33 1.28
N ASN A 31 17.48 8.67 2.04
CA ASN A 31 16.68 7.67 2.74
C ASN A 31 15.85 6.81 1.77
N LEU A 32 15.26 7.42 0.74
CA LEU A 32 14.49 6.69 -0.27
C LEU A 32 15.41 5.85 -1.18
N ALA A 33 16.63 6.31 -1.46
CA ALA A 33 17.64 5.49 -2.13
C ALA A 33 18.02 4.26 -1.31
N ALA A 34 18.28 4.44 -0.01
CA ALA A 34 18.60 3.32 0.89
C ALA A 34 17.42 2.34 1.03
N MET A 35 16.19 2.84 1.10
CA MET A 35 14.96 2.03 1.10
C MET A 35 14.81 1.23 -0.20
N GLY A 36 15.05 1.86 -1.36
CA GLY A 36 15.01 1.21 -2.67
C GLY A 36 16.03 0.09 -2.78
N ALA A 37 17.27 0.33 -2.35
CA ALA A 37 18.33 -0.67 -2.33
C ALA A 37 17.99 -1.85 -1.38
N ALA A 38 17.47 -1.56 -0.19
CA ALA A 38 17.05 -2.58 0.76
C ALA A 38 15.90 -3.44 0.21
N LEU A 39 14.91 -2.81 -0.41
CA LEU A 39 13.78 -3.50 -1.04
C LEU A 39 14.20 -4.36 -2.22
N HIS A 40 15.04 -3.81 -3.11
CA HIS A 40 15.58 -4.56 -4.24
C HIS A 40 16.36 -5.78 -3.76
N LYS A 41 17.28 -5.61 -2.82
CA LYS A 41 18.04 -6.71 -2.22
C LYS A 41 17.12 -7.75 -1.56
N PHE A 42 16.09 -7.30 -0.85
CA PHE A 42 15.13 -8.18 -0.19
C PHE A 42 14.30 -9.01 -1.17
N LEU A 43 13.99 -8.49 -2.37
CA LEU A 43 13.17 -9.17 -3.37
C LEU A 43 13.99 -10.00 -4.38
N ALA A 44 15.21 -9.58 -4.70
CA ALA A 44 16.02 -10.17 -5.78
C ALA A 44 16.40 -11.63 -5.54
N ASP A 45 16.61 -12.03 -4.30
CA ASP A 45 16.99 -13.38 -3.89
C ASP A 45 15.79 -14.31 -3.62
N LYS A 46 14.56 -13.82 -3.78
CA LYS A 46 13.34 -14.56 -3.41
C LYS A 46 12.84 -15.41 -4.58
N PRO A 47 12.82 -16.75 -4.46
CA PRO A 47 12.34 -17.60 -5.53
C PRO A 47 10.83 -17.46 -5.72
N VAL A 48 10.33 -17.78 -6.91
CA VAL A 48 8.88 -17.90 -7.15
C VAL A 48 8.33 -19.10 -6.38
N GLY A 49 7.31 -18.87 -5.57
CA GLY A 49 6.70 -19.85 -4.70
C GLY A 49 6.69 -19.38 -3.25
N LYS A 50 5.89 -20.05 -2.42
CA LYS A 50 5.62 -19.60 -1.06
C LYS A 50 6.87 -19.68 -0.16
N MET A 51 7.46 -18.53 0.12
CA MET A 51 8.49 -18.34 1.12
C MET A 51 7.87 -17.82 2.43
N LYS A 52 8.39 -18.31 3.56
CA LYS A 52 8.03 -17.78 4.88
C LYS A 52 9.19 -16.94 5.39
N VAL A 53 8.95 -15.65 5.53
CA VAL A 53 9.87 -14.72 6.20
C VAL A 53 9.20 -14.35 7.52
N PRO A 54 9.71 -14.80 8.69
CA PRO A 54 9.01 -14.64 9.97
C PRO A 54 8.53 -13.22 10.25
N ALA A 55 9.40 -12.21 10.09
CA ALA A 55 9.04 -10.82 10.29
C ALA A 55 7.95 -10.32 9.32
N LEU A 56 7.90 -10.86 8.09
CA LEU A 56 6.86 -10.52 7.12
C LEU A 56 5.51 -11.15 7.50
N GLU A 57 5.51 -12.35 8.09
CA GLU A 57 4.28 -13.01 8.52
C GLU A 57 3.54 -12.22 9.61
N ASP A 58 4.27 -11.54 10.49
CA ASP A 58 3.69 -10.66 11.51
C ASP A 58 2.97 -9.46 10.88
N VAL A 59 3.61 -8.81 9.89
CA VAL A 59 3.00 -7.70 9.14
C VAL A 59 1.81 -8.18 8.30
N LYS A 60 1.92 -9.38 7.70
CA LYS A 60 0.84 -10.02 6.95
C LYS A 60 -0.42 -10.22 7.79
N VAL A 61 -0.29 -10.60 9.07
CA VAL A 61 -1.45 -10.71 9.97
C VAL A 61 -2.13 -9.36 10.16
N ILE A 62 -1.37 -8.27 10.33
CA ILE A 62 -1.92 -6.92 10.47
C ILE A 62 -2.64 -6.50 9.18
N THR A 63 -1.99 -6.70 8.03
CA THR A 63 -2.57 -6.42 6.71
C THR A 63 -3.83 -7.24 6.47
N LYS A 64 -3.84 -8.53 6.79
CA LYS A 64 -5.03 -9.39 6.66
C LYS A 64 -6.19 -8.87 7.51
N LYS A 65 -5.96 -8.49 8.77
CA LYS A 65 -6.98 -7.88 9.64
C LYS A 65 -7.56 -6.61 9.04
N PHE A 66 -6.75 -5.78 8.39
CA PHE A 66 -7.23 -4.60 7.66
C PHE A 66 -8.14 -4.99 6.49
N LEU A 67 -7.74 -5.99 5.68
CA LEU A 67 -8.53 -6.46 4.53
C LEU A 67 -9.89 -7.06 4.96
N GLU A 68 -9.97 -7.64 6.16
CA GLU A 68 -11.18 -8.26 6.73
C GLU A 68 -12.18 -7.25 7.31
N LYS A 69 -11.88 -5.94 7.30
CA LYS A 69 -12.78 -4.91 7.84
C LYS A 69 -14.17 -5.00 7.18
N PRO A 70 -15.28 -4.94 7.95
CA PRO A 70 -16.63 -5.08 7.43
C PRO A 70 -16.98 -4.10 6.30
N GLU A 71 -16.43 -2.89 6.35
CA GLU A 71 -16.65 -1.84 5.35
C GLU A 71 -15.95 -2.13 4.01
N LEU A 72 -14.93 -2.98 4.01
CA LEU A 72 -14.20 -3.43 2.81
C LEU A 72 -14.73 -4.78 2.29
N LYS A 73 -15.53 -5.48 3.10
CA LYS A 73 -16.06 -6.81 2.76
C LYS A 73 -16.89 -6.76 1.48
N GLY A 74 -16.59 -7.69 0.57
CA GLY A 74 -17.29 -7.81 -0.72
C GLY A 74 -16.84 -6.79 -1.77
N MET A 75 -15.94 -5.86 -1.44
CA MET A 75 -15.26 -5.05 -2.46
C MET A 75 -14.23 -5.90 -3.20
N TRP A 76 -14.10 -5.70 -4.51
CA TRP A 76 -13.19 -6.48 -5.36
C TRP A 76 -11.74 -6.49 -4.83
N PRO A 77 -11.11 -5.35 -4.46
CA PRO A 77 -9.71 -5.36 -4.03
C PRO A 77 -9.47 -6.19 -2.75
N ALA A 78 -10.37 -6.09 -1.77
CA ALA A 78 -10.23 -6.83 -0.51
C ALA A 78 -10.49 -8.33 -0.72
N SER A 79 -11.49 -8.68 -1.53
CA SER A 79 -11.85 -10.08 -1.80
C SER A 79 -10.77 -10.80 -2.59
N GLU A 80 -10.18 -10.13 -3.59
CA GLU A 80 -9.07 -10.65 -4.40
C GLU A 80 -7.83 -10.92 -3.52
N LEU A 81 -7.40 -9.94 -2.72
CA LEU A 81 -6.22 -10.12 -1.87
C LEU A 81 -6.47 -11.16 -0.76
N LEU A 82 -7.63 -11.17 -0.11
CA LEU A 82 -7.96 -12.21 0.87
C LEU A 82 -7.97 -13.62 0.27
N GLY A 83 -8.33 -13.75 -1.02
CA GLY A 83 -8.19 -15.00 -1.76
C GLY A 83 -6.74 -15.50 -1.75
N ARG A 84 -5.79 -14.61 -2.03
CA ARG A 84 -4.34 -14.90 -2.06
C ARG A 84 -3.75 -15.19 -0.68
N PHE A 85 -4.23 -14.53 0.37
CA PHE A 85 -3.81 -14.86 1.74
C PHE A 85 -4.25 -16.26 2.19
N ASN A 86 -5.39 -16.76 1.69
CA ASN A 86 -6.02 -17.98 2.20
C ASN A 86 -5.82 -19.21 1.31
N LYS A 87 -5.48 -19.05 0.03
CA LYS A 87 -5.30 -20.15 -0.92
C LYS A 87 -3.90 -20.10 -1.51
N PRO A 88 -3.21 -21.25 -1.63
CA PRO A 88 -1.99 -21.33 -2.43
C PRO A 88 -2.26 -20.84 -3.84
N MET A 89 -1.33 -20.07 -4.41
CA MET A 89 -1.44 -19.65 -5.80
C MET A 89 -1.40 -20.88 -6.73
N ASP A 90 -2.49 -21.07 -7.47
CA ASP A 90 -2.63 -22.17 -8.43
C ASP A 90 -1.84 -21.85 -9.70
N LYS A 91 -0.76 -22.60 -9.93
CA LYS A 91 0.14 -22.42 -11.08
C LYS A 91 -0.45 -22.96 -12.39
N ASP A 92 -1.41 -23.90 -12.33
CA ASP A 92 -1.97 -24.58 -13.51
C ASP A 92 -3.22 -23.87 -14.06
N TYR A 93 -3.93 -23.12 -13.22
CA TYR A 93 -5.07 -22.25 -13.59
C TYR A 93 -4.67 -21.01 -14.45
N TYR A 94 -3.37 -20.88 -14.74
CA TYR A 94 -2.68 -19.78 -15.41
C TYR A 94 -3.01 -19.61 -16.90
N MET A 95 -3.00 -20.70 -17.69
CA MET A 95 -3.13 -20.61 -19.16
C MET A 95 -4.53 -20.16 -19.60
N LEU A 96 -5.56 -20.61 -18.89
CA LEU A 96 -6.96 -20.30 -19.24
C LEU A 96 -7.35 -18.87 -18.86
N ARG A 97 -6.82 -18.32 -17.77
CA ARG A 97 -7.28 -17.05 -17.20
C ARG A 97 -6.51 -15.81 -17.70
N LYS A 98 -5.30 -16.00 -18.26
CA LYS A 98 -4.54 -14.97 -19.00
C LYS A 98 -5.32 -14.42 -20.21
N ILE A 99 -6.23 -15.22 -20.76
CA ILE A 99 -7.10 -14.85 -21.89
C ILE A 99 -8.28 -13.97 -21.42
N PHE A 100 -8.71 -14.08 -20.16
CA PHE A 100 -9.96 -13.47 -19.66
C PHE A 100 -9.80 -12.40 -18.57
N THR A 101 -8.61 -12.22 -17.98
CA THR A 101 -8.37 -11.25 -16.89
C THR A 101 -7.01 -10.56 -17.00
N ARG A 102 -6.91 -9.29 -16.57
CA ARG A 102 -5.65 -8.54 -16.40
C ARG A 102 -4.83 -9.13 -15.24
N ILE A 103 -4.28 -10.32 -15.44
CA ILE A 103 -3.34 -10.95 -14.51
C ILE A 103 -1.97 -10.31 -14.75
N ASN A 104 -1.34 -9.79 -13.70
CA ASN A 104 -0.01 -9.19 -13.80
C ASN A 104 1.04 -10.29 -13.92
N ASP A 105 1.96 -10.17 -14.89
CA ASP A 105 3.06 -11.13 -15.08
C ASP A 105 3.94 -11.28 -13.82
N SER A 106 3.97 -10.26 -12.96
CA SER A 106 4.65 -10.29 -11.66
C SER A 106 4.10 -11.35 -10.71
N ASP A 107 2.89 -11.87 -10.90
CA ASP A 107 2.34 -12.93 -10.03
C ASP A 107 3.08 -14.26 -10.16
N TYR A 108 3.72 -14.54 -11.29
CA TYR A 108 4.23 -15.89 -11.60
C TYR A 108 5.70 -15.92 -11.98
N LYS A 109 6.32 -14.76 -12.13
CA LYS A 109 7.75 -14.62 -12.43
C LYS A 109 8.37 -13.75 -11.35
N ASN A 110 9.52 -14.17 -10.84
CA ASN A 110 10.38 -13.22 -10.16
C ASN A 110 10.85 -12.24 -11.24
N VAL A 111 10.30 -11.05 -11.18
CA VAL A 111 10.54 -9.95 -12.11
C VAL A 111 11.69 -9.05 -11.64
N VAL A 112 12.32 -9.40 -10.51
CA VAL A 112 13.44 -8.66 -9.92
C VAL A 112 14.74 -9.29 -10.38
N GLU A 113 15.44 -8.61 -11.29
CA GLU A 113 16.81 -8.97 -11.64
C GLU A 113 17.79 -8.41 -10.62
N ALA A 114 18.84 -9.15 -10.25
CA ALA A 114 19.90 -8.68 -9.37
C ALA A 114 20.92 -7.81 -10.12
N THR A 115 20.46 -6.72 -10.74
CA THR A 115 21.28 -5.78 -11.52
C THR A 115 21.17 -4.37 -10.98
N ASP A 116 22.19 -3.54 -11.20
CA ASP A 116 22.19 -2.13 -10.77
C ASP A 116 21.06 -1.33 -11.45
N ALA A 117 20.77 -1.62 -12.72
CA ALA A 117 19.65 -1.00 -13.44
C ALA A 117 18.28 -1.34 -12.82
N ALA A 118 18.12 -2.56 -12.29
CA ALA A 118 16.92 -2.95 -11.56
C ALA A 118 16.85 -2.29 -10.18
N ALA A 119 17.98 -2.15 -9.48
CA ALA A 119 18.06 -1.44 -8.20
C ALA A 119 17.66 0.05 -8.34
N GLU A 120 18.16 0.72 -9.38
CA GLU A 120 17.81 2.10 -9.71
C GLU A 120 16.31 2.25 -10.04
N ARG A 121 15.74 1.30 -10.80
CA ARG A 121 14.29 1.28 -11.06
C ARG A 121 13.46 1.13 -9.78
N VAL A 122 13.85 0.21 -8.89
CA VAL A 122 13.14 0.02 -7.60
C VAL A 122 13.21 1.28 -6.75
N LYS A 123 14.35 1.97 -6.73
CA LYS A 123 14.47 3.28 -6.07
C LYS A 123 13.47 4.28 -6.65
N ASP A 124 13.44 4.44 -7.97
CA ASP A 124 12.54 5.39 -8.63
C ASP A 124 11.07 5.06 -8.36
N ASP A 125 10.73 3.77 -8.31
CA ASP A 125 9.39 3.30 -7.97
C ASP A 125 9.01 3.63 -6.51
N VAL A 126 9.95 3.46 -5.55
CA VAL A 126 9.76 3.88 -4.14
C VAL A 126 9.53 5.38 -4.05
N ILE A 127 10.36 6.18 -4.75
CA ILE A 127 10.22 7.64 -4.81
C ILE A 127 8.84 8.00 -5.35
N LEU A 128 8.43 7.44 -6.48
CA LEU A 128 7.15 7.72 -7.11
C LEU A 128 5.97 7.37 -6.18
N LEU A 129 6.03 6.22 -5.51
CA LEU A 129 5.04 5.81 -4.51
C LEU A 129 4.93 6.83 -3.36
N VAL A 130 6.05 7.20 -2.75
CA VAL A 130 6.10 8.11 -1.60
C VAL A 130 5.57 9.49 -1.97
N TYR A 131 6.06 10.10 -3.05
CA TYR A 131 5.60 11.42 -3.48
C TYR A 131 4.14 11.41 -3.98
N GLY A 132 3.69 10.33 -4.62
CA GLY A 132 2.29 10.14 -4.99
C GLY A 132 1.37 10.11 -3.78
N CYS A 133 1.75 9.35 -2.75
CA CYS A 133 1.02 9.25 -1.49
C CYS A 133 1.03 10.57 -0.70
N GLU A 134 2.15 11.29 -0.68
CA GLU A 134 2.25 12.63 -0.07
C GLU A 134 1.30 13.63 -0.74
N ARG A 135 1.28 13.67 -2.08
CA ARG A 135 0.35 14.52 -2.84
C ARG A 135 -1.09 14.15 -2.57
N PHE A 136 -1.40 12.86 -2.54
CA PHE A 136 -2.73 12.37 -2.14
C PHE A 136 -3.09 12.88 -0.73
N LEU A 137 -2.21 12.69 0.26
CA LEU A 137 -2.47 13.09 1.63
C LEU A 137 -2.70 14.61 1.77
N ASN A 138 -1.93 15.42 1.06
CA ASN A 138 -2.07 16.88 1.08
C ASN A 138 -3.45 17.36 0.60
N HIS A 139 -4.14 16.57 -0.24
CA HIS A 139 -5.51 16.86 -0.65
C HIS A 139 -6.56 16.39 0.37
N MET A 140 -6.22 15.38 1.17
CA MET A 140 -7.11 14.74 2.15
C MET A 140 -7.10 15.43 3.52
N LYS A 141 -5.93 15.91 3.96
CA LYS A 141 -5.71 16.43 5.31
C LYS A 141 -6.31 17.82 5.55
N VAL A 142 -6.70 18.08 6.80
CA VAL A 142 -6.86 19.44 7.33
C VAL A 142 -5.54 19.81 8.02
N PRO A 143 -4.78 20.81 7.53
CA PRO A 143 -3.42 21.08 8.00
C PRO A 143 -3.28 21.12 9.54
N ASP A 144 -4.13 21.87 10.23
CA ASP A 144 -4.00 22.10 11.67
C ASP A 144 -4.64 21.02 12.55
N GLN A 145 -5.31 20.04 11.93
CA GLN A 145 -6.04 18.98 12.64
C GLN A 145 -5.46 17.60 12.34
N TYR A 146 -4.63 17.49 11.31
CA TYR A 146 -4.03 16.22 10.91
C TYR A 146 -2.93 15.80 11.89
N LYS A 147 -3.05 14.58 12.41
CA LYS A 147 -2.02 13.97 13.26
C LYS A 147 -1.40 12.80 12.52
N SER A 148 -0.10 12.88 12.28
CA SER A 148 0.67 11.73 11.75
C SER A 148 0.58 10.57 12.75
N ALA A 149 0.45 9.35 12.22
CA ALA A 149 0.56 8.15 13.03
C ALA A 149 1.99 7.87 13.51
N TYR A 150 3.00 8.42 12.82
CA TYR A 150 4.41 8.27 13.16
C TYR A 150 4.95 9.54 13.79
N SER A 151 5.68 9.37 14.89
CA SER A 151 6.30 10.47 15.62
C SER A 151 7.49 11.03 14.84
N PRO A 152 7.96 12.25 15.19
CA PRO A 152 9.19 12.80 14.64
C PRO A 152 10.45 11.96 14.91
N GLU A 153 10.40 11.06 15.89
CA GLU A 153 11.50 10.14 16.25
C GLU A 153 11.55 8.91 15.32
N ALA A 154 10.43 8.53 14.70
CA ALA A 154 10.34 7.41 13.75
C ALA A 154 11.00 7.76 12.40
N THR A 155 12.32 7.86 12.41
CA THR A 155 13.16 8.23 11.26
C THR A 155 13.89 7.04 10.68
N TRP A 156 14.35 7.17 9.43
CA TRP A 156 15.22 6.17 8.79
C TRP A 156 16.46 5.87 9.64
N ASP A 157 17.19 6.89 10.09
CA ASP A 157 18.42 6.71 10.86
C ASP A 157 18.18 5.98 12.18
N ALA A 158 17.06 6.26 12.86
CA ALA A 158 16.72 5.64 14.14
C ALA A 158 16.14 4.22 13.99
N SER A 159 15.48 3.91 12.87
CA SER A 159 14.68 2.68 12.73
C SER A 159 15.24 1.67 11.73
N CYS A 160 15.83 2.16 10.63
CA CYS A 160 16.14 1.35 9.45
C CYS A 160 17.64 1.30 9.15
N ALA A 161 18.45 2.29 9.54
CA ALA A 161 19.85 2.36 9.09
C ALA A 161 20.71 1.17 9.51
N GLU A 162 20.50 0.64 10.72
CA GLU A 162 21.22 -0.55 11.22
C GLU A 162 20.74 -1.84 10.53
N ASN A 163 19.43 -1.94 10.28
CA ASN A 163 18.84 -3.09 9.59
C ASN A 163 17.81 -2.64 8.53
N PRO A 164 18.27 -2.24 7.32
CA PRO A 164 17.38 -1.73 6.27
C PRO A 164 16.34 -2.76 5.81
N GLU A 165 16.67 -4.05 5.93
CA GLU A 165 15.77 -5.14 5.58
C GLU A 165 14.50 -5.14 6.46
N ALA A 166 14.58 -4.73 7.73
CA ALA A 166 13.41 -4.64 8.59
C ALA A 166 12.35 -3.68 8.04
N CYS A 167 12.76 -2.53 7.49
CA CYS A 167 11.86 -1.57 6.87
C CYS A 167 11.40 -2.03 5.47
N ALA A 168 12.23 -2.78 4.74
CA ALA A 168 11.81 -3.47 3.50
C ALA A 168 10.68 -4.48 3.76
N VAL A 169 10.81 -5.28 4.83
CA VAL A 169 9.78 -6.23 5.25
C VAL A 169 8.47 -5.51 5.58
N VAL A 170 8.53 -4.36 6.29
CA VAL A 170 7.33 -3.55 6.56
C VAL A 170 6.69 -3.09 5.25
N LEU A 171 7.45 -2.51 4.30
CA LEU A 171 6.90 -2.07 3.02
C LEU A 171 6.24 -3.20 2.24
N VAL A 172 6.91 -4.35 2.09
CA VAL A 172 6.35 -5.52 1.40
C VAL A 172 5.08 -6.02 2.10
N GLY A 173 5.08 -6.05 3.43
CA GLY A 173 3.93 -6.51 4.21
C GLY A 173 2.72 -5.59 4.15
N ILE A 174 2.93 -4.27 4.03
CA ILE A 174 1.84 -3.27 3.95
C ILE A 174 1.44 -2.96 2.51
N ALA A 175 2.19 -3.38 1.49
CA ALA A 175 1.84 -3.17 0.10
C ALA A 175 0.43 -3.68 -0.27
N PRO A 176 -0.03 -4.87 0.17
CA PRO A 176 -1.44 -5.28 -0.02
C PRO A 176 -2.44 -4.32 0.66
N MET A 177 -2.11 -3.76 1.84
CA MET A 177 -2.93 -2.75 2.53
C MET A 177 -3.03 -1.45 1.72
N LEU A 178 -1.89 -0.97 1.20
CA LEU A 178 -1.84 0.21 0.32
C LEU A 178 -2.69 -0.01 -0.93
N PHE A 179 -2.51 -1.15 -1.60
CA PHE A 179 -3.24 -1.51 -2.82
C PHE A 179 -4.75 -1.55 -2.58
N THR A 180 -5.20 -2.32 -1.59
CA THR A 180 -6.63 -2.44 -1.27
C THR A 180 -7.21 -1.11 -0.82
N GLY A 181 -6.50 -0.37 0.04
CA GLY A 181 -6.99 0.90 0.57
C GLY A 181 -7.22 1.93 -0.54
N ILE A 182 -6.23 2.13 -1.42
CA ILE A 182 -6.31 3.07 -2.55
C ILE A 182 -7.43 2.69 -3.50
N LEU A 183 -7.50 1.41 -3.91
CA LEU A 183 -8.52 0.95 -4.85
C LEU A 183 -9.93 0.96 -4.25
N SER A 184 -10.06 0.71 -2.95
CA SER A 184 -11.35 0.80 -2.28
C SER A 184 -11.87 2.24 -2.25
N LEU A 185 -10.98 3.22 -2.05
CA LEU A 185 -11.34 4.64 -2.16
C LEU A 185 -11.70 5.03 -3.60
N TRP A 186 -10.98 4.51 -4.60
CA TRP A 186 -11.34 4.70 -6.01
C TRP A 186 -12.73 4.17 -6.34
N ASP A 187 -13.02 2.94 -5.95
CA ASP A 187 -14.33 2.31 -6.18
C ASP A 187 -15.46 3.02 -5.42
N ALA A 188 -15.21 3.46 -4.18
CA ALA A 188 -16.19 4.20 -3.39
C ALA A 188 -16.44 5.64 -3.90
N SER A 189 -15.44 6.28 -4.52
CA SER A 189 -15.53 7.65 -5.04
C SER A 189 -15.92 7.73 -6.53
N ASN A 190 -16.02 6.59 -7.22
CA ASN A 190 -16.44 6.48 -8.61
C ASN A 190 -17.72 5.62 -8.77
N PRO A 191 -18.87 6.06 -8.25
CA PRO A 191 -20.12 5.34 -8.43
C PRO A 191 -20.50 5.23 -9.92
N PRO A 192 -21.16 4.14 -10.37
CA PRO A 192 -21.78 4.08 -11.68
C PRO A 192 -22.72 5.28 -11.90
N ILE A 193 -22.77 5.81 -13.13
CA ILE A 193 -23.48 7.07 -13.48
C ILE A 193 -24.92 7.11 -12.94
N PHE A 194 -25.65 5.99 -12.97
CA PHE A 194 -27.02 5.89 -12.49
C PHE A 194 -27.19 5.87 -10.95
N LYS A 195 -26.10 5.68 -10.19
CA LYS A 195 -26.11 5.64 -8.71
C LYS A 195 -25.60 6.94 -8.06
N CYS A 196 -25.11 7.91 -8.84
CA CYS A 196 -24.53 9.16 -8.33
C CYS A 196 -25.45 9.99 -7.41
N ARG A 197 -26.79 9.80 -7.49
CA ARG A 197 -27.79 10.52 -6.67
C ARG A 197 -28.35 9.71 -5.49
N ALA A 198 -27.90 8.47 -5.30
CA ALA A 198 -28.37 7.65 -4.19
C ALA A 198 -27.69 8.05 -2.87
N SER A 199 -28.47 8.26 -1.80
CA SER A 199 -27.98 8.52 -0.44
C SER A 199 -26.96 7.47 0.05
N GLY A 200 -27.05 6.24 -0.47
CA GLY A 200 -26.12 5.15 -0.16
C GLY A 200 -24.67 5.35 -0.65
N VAL A 201 -24.41 6.19 -1.65
CA VAL A 201 -23.04 6.39 -2.18
C VAL A 201 -22.19 7.22 -1.24
N ALA A 202 -22.73 8.34 -0.73
CA ALA A 202 -22.02 9.19 0.22
C ALA A 202 -21.75 8.46 1.54
N GLU A 203 -22.73 7.68 2.01
CA GLU A 203 -22.57 6.83 3.20
C GLU A 203 -21.52 5.74 2.99
N ARG A 204 -21.51 5.08 1.83
CA ARG A 204 -20.49 4.10 1.48
C ARG A 204 -19.08 4.71 1.50
N LEU A 205 -18.89 5.86 0.85
CA LEU A 205 -17.60 6.55 0.84
C LEU A 205 -17.15 6.92 2.26
N ARG A 206 -18.06 7.42 3.10
CA ARG A 206 -17.78 7.73 4.50
C ARG A 206 -17.33 6.51 5.29
N LYS A 207 -18.02 5.37 5.14
CA LYS A 207 -17.63 4.10 5.77
C LYS A 207 -16.24 3.64 5.33
N VAL A 208 -15.95 3.71 4.03
CA VAL A 208 -14.62 3.34 3.51
C VAL A 208 -13.55 4.29 4.04
N LEU A 209 -13.76 5.62 4.01
CA LEU A 209 -12.82 6.60 4.56
C LEU A 209 -12.47 6.29 6.02
N LYS A 210 -13.49 6.01 6.85
CA LYS A 210 -13.30 5.62 8.25
C LYS A 210 -12.51 4.31 8.38
N ALA A 211 -12.84 3.30 7.58
CA ALA A 211 -12.16 2.00 7.61
C ALA A 211 -10.68 2.10 7.22
N VAL A 212 -10.35 2.98 6.28
CA VAL A 212 -8.98 3.23 5.82
C VAL A 212 -8.22 4.25 6.69
N GLY A 213 -8.82 4.75 7.77
CA GLY A 213 -8.16 5.55 8.81
C GLY A 213 -8.40 7.06 8.72
N TYR A 214 -9.14 7.57 7.73
CA TYR A 214 -9.50 8.98 7.65
C TYR A 214 -10.79 9.25 8.43
N VAL A 215 -10.64 9.76 9.64
CA VAL A 215 -11.74 10.11 10.55
C VAL A 215 -11.77 11.62 10.85
N GLU A 216 -12.95 12.15 11.15
CA GLU A 216 -13.10 13.53 11.63
C GLU A 216 -12.53 13.64 13.06
N PRO A 217 -11.89 14.76 13.43
CA PRO A 217 -11.73 16.00 12.65
C PRO A 217 -10.51 16.01 11.70
N GLU A 218 -9.64 14.99 11.76
CA GLU A 218 -8.34 14.98 11.07
C GLU A 218 -8.45 14.97 9.53
N SER A 219 -9.57 14.45 9.02
CA SER A 219 -9.95 14.50 7.60
C SER A 219 -10.91 15.64 7.32
N ARG A 220 -10.78 16.31 6.16
CA ARG A 220 -11.64 17.46 5.77
C ARG A 220 -13.13 17.10 5.91
N ASN A 221 -13.86 17.86 6.75
CA ASN A 221 -15.33 17.77 6.83
C ASN A 221 -15.90 17.78 5.41
N SER A 222 -16.81 16.85 5.10
CA SER A 222 -17.41 16.71 3.76
C SER A 222 -16.41 16.45 2.63
N LEU A 223 -15.52 15.45 2.78
CA LEU A 223 -14.80 14.86 1.65
C LEU A 223 -15.81 14.23 0.68
N GLY A 224 -16.36 15.06 -0.20
CA GLY A 224 -17.21 14.61 -1.30
C GLY A 224 -16.40 13.76 -2.28
N TYR A 225 -17.12 12.90 -3.00
CA TYR A 225 -16.56 12.00 -4.01
C TYR A 225 -15.55 12.70 -4.94
N TYR A 226 -15.85 13.92 -5.39
CA TYR A 226 -14.98 14.69 -6.29
C TYR A 226 -13.62 15.04 -5.66
N LYS A 227 -13.60 15.44 -4.39
CA LYS A 227 -12.35 15.79 -3.69
C LYS A 227 -11.49 14.55 -3.48
N VAL A 228 -12.10 13.43 -3.07
CA VAL A 228 -11.40 12.15 -2.92
C VAL A 228 -10.85 11.68 -4.26
N ARG A 229 -11.64 11.73 -5.32
CA ARG A 229 -11.19 11.35 -6.68
C ARG A 229 -10.06 12.22 -7.20
N LYS A 230 -10.11 13.54 -6.96
CA LYS A 230 -9.04 14.47 -7.28
C LYS A 230 -7.77 14.19 -6.47
N ALA A 231 -7.89 13.82 -5.20
CA ALA A 231 -6.75 13.38 -4.41
C ALA A 231 -6.13 12.12 -5.01
N LEU A 232 -6.99 11.15 -5.35
CA LEU A 232 -6.61 9.84 -5.87
C LEU A 232 -5.96 9.87 -7.26
N SER A 233 -6.15 10.93 -8.06
CA SER A 233 -5.44 11.07 -9.34
C SER A 233 -3.92 11.20 -9.16
N ASN A 234 -3.43 11.49 -7.95
CA ASN A 234 -2.00 11.47 -7.61
C ASN A 234 -1.46 10.05 -7.33
N VAL A 235 -2.34 9.06 -7.19
CA VAL A 235 -2.02 7.64 -6.99
C VAL A 235 -2.75 6.82 -8.06
N GLY A 236 -2.43 7.10 -9.33
CA GLY A 236 -3.04 6.44 -10.50
C GLY A 236 -2.45 5.07 -10.82
N TYR A 237 -2.77 4.55 -12.02
CA TYR A 237 -2.41 3.19 -12.46
C TYR A 237 -0.94 2.81 -12.26
N GLY A 238 0.01 3.69 -12.60
CA GLY A 238 1.45 3.38 -12.44
C GLY A 238 1.85 3.10 -10.98
N ILE A 239 1.26 3.81 -10.02
CA ILE A 239 1.50 3.56 -8.59
C ILE A 239 0.84 2.25 -8.14
N TRP A 240 -0.28 1.85 -8.74
CA TRP A 240 -0.92 0.57 -8.40
C TRP A 240 -0.04 -0.60 -8.81
N ASP A 241 0.56 -0.54 -10.00
CA ASP A 241 1.47 -1.58 -10.49
C ASP A 241 2.72 -1.66 -9.62
N ILE A 242 3.26 -0.51 -9.18
CA ILE A 242 4.38 -0.45 -8.23
C ILE A 242 4.04 -1.12 -6.90
N VAL A 243 2.92 -0.73 -6.28
CA VAL A 243 2.50 -1.32 -4.99
C VAL A 243 2.23 -2.81 -5.13
N TYR A 244 1.61 -3.21 -6.25
CA TYR A 244 1.36 -4.60 -6.55
C TYR A 244 2.66 -5.41 -6.70
N TYR A 245 3.65 -4.84 -7.38
CA TYR A 245 4.99 -5.41 -7.49
C TYR A 245 5.66 -5.49 -6.11
N PHE A 246 5.66 -4.44 -5.30
CA PHE A 246 6.25 -4.46 -3.96
C PHE A 246 5.61 -5.47 -3.00
N ALA A 247 4.35 -5.84 -3.22
CA ALA A 247 3.71 -6.88 -2.41
C ALA A 247 4.35 -8.27 -2.57
N GLY A 248 5.16 -8.50 -3.63
CA GLY A 248 5.89 -9.75 -3.78
C GLY A 248 4.97 -10.97 -3.85
N PHE A 249 3.79 -10.84 -4.48
CA PHE A 249 2.78 -11.90 -4.50
C PHE A 249 3.31 -13.22 -5.04
N TRP A 250 4.26 -13.20 -5.99
CA TRP A 250 4.91 -14.39 -6.51
C TRP A 250 5.72 -15.19 -5.48
N ALA A 251 6.20 -14.53 -4.43
CA ALA A 251 7.13 -15.10 -3.46
C ALA A 251 6.50 -15.33 -2.07
N PHE A 252 5.51 -14.53 -1.66
CA PHE A 252 5.06 -14.52 -0.26
C PHE A 252 3.61 -14.97 -0.04
N TYR A 253 2.82 -15.14 -1.10
CA TYR A 253 1.38 -15.43 -1.02
C TYR A 253 1.01 -16.63 -1.90
#